data_AF-A0A1H4V3D5-F1
#
_entry.id   AF-A0A1H4V3D5-F1
#
_cell.length_a   1.000
_cell.length_b   1.000
_cell.length_c   1.000
_cell.angle_alpha   90.00
_cell.angle_beta   90.00
_cell.angle_gamma   90.00
#
_symmetry.space_group_name_H-M   'P 1'
#
loop_
_entity.id
_entity.type
_entity.pdbx_description
1 polymer ?
#
loop_
_entity_poly.entity_id
_entity_poly.type
_entity_poly.pdbx_seq_one_letter_code
_entity_poly.pdbx_strand_id
1 'polypeptide(L)'
;MSTASEVRSLSVCARWHDGLVADLERIAAEITAYVRALDESTTLRHHFRHADEEGGLWYIEAVPDRGELTVIKQAELTSAGQLHRYSWEHLEDEHGGLTDRAIDPEEDPLEAIPVEEFQRVWTR
;
A
#
# COMPACT_ATOMS: atom_id res chain seq x y z
N MET A 1 -12.98 42.26 30.24
CA MET A 1 -11.95 41.33 30.71
C MET A 1 -12.34 39.94 30.25
N SER A 2 -11.94 39.59 29.03
CA SER A 2 -12.08 38.24 28.47
C SER A 2 -10.68 37.63 28.51
N THR A 3 -10.51 36.43 29.09
CA THR A 3 -9.43 35.44 28.85
C THR A 3 -9.25 34.53 30.07
N ALA A 4 -9.81 33.33 30.04
CA ALA A 4 -9.32 32.17 30.80
C ALA A 4 -10.06 30.87 30.39
N SER A 5 -11.35 30.97 30.03
CA SER A 5 -12.17 29.79 29.74
C SER A 5 -12.06 29.28 28.30
N GLU A 6 -11.75 30.15 27.33
CA GLU A 6 -11.68 29.79 25.91
C GLU A 6 -10.36 29.09 25.53
N VAL A 7 -9.28 29.40 26.25
CA VAL A 7 -7.93 28.82 26.03
C VAL A 7 -7.85 27.35 26.45
N ARG A 8 -8.66 26.94 27.45
CA ARG A 8 -8.73 25.53 27.90
C ARG A 8 -9.49 24.62 26.93
N SER A 9 -10.43 25.16 26.16
CA SER A 9 -11.22 24.39 25.18
C SER A 9 -10.39 24.05 23.94
N LEU A 10 -9.59 25.01 23.44
CA LEU A 10 -8.73 24.82 22.27
C LEU A 10 -7.56 23.86 22.53
N SER A 11 -6.96 23.87 23.74
CA SER A 11 -5.90 22.92 24.10
C SER A 11 -6.39 21.47 24.24
N VAL A 12 -7.65 21.25 24.62
CA VAL A 12 -8.22 19.89 24.71
C VAL A 12 -8.52 19.33 23.32
N CYS A 13 -9.06 20.14 22.40
CA CYS A 13 -9.27 19.73 21.02
C CYS A 13 -7.94 19.47 20.28
N ALA A 14 -6.92 20.32 20.49
CA ALA A 14 -5.58 20.08 19.95
C ALA A 14 -4.97 18.79 20.51
N ARG A 15 -5.08 18.53 21.82
CA ARG A 15 -4.56 17.31 22.43
C ARG A 15 -5.26 16.02 21.98
N TRP A 16 -6.55 16.09 21.63
CA TRP A 16 -7.27 14.96 21.02
C TRP A 16 -6.89 14.76 19.56
N HIS A 17 -6.68 15.84 18.82
CA HIS A 17 -6.14 15.81 17.47
C HIS A 17 -4.72 15.20 17.45
N ASP A 18 -3.84 15.65 18.34
CA ASP A 18 -2.47 15.14 18.46
C ASP A 18 -2.43 13.65 18.85
N GLY A 19 -3.35 13.21 19.73
CA GLY A 19 -3.50 11.80 20.05
C GLY A 19 -3.96 10.95 18.86
N LEU A 20 -4.88 11.46 18.06
CA LEU A 20 -5.42 10.78 16.88
C LEU A 20 -4.39 10.73 15.73
N VAL A 21 -3.64 11.81 15.53
CA VAL A 21 -2.50 11.84 14.59
C VAL A 21 -1.41 10.88 15.04
N ALA A 22 -1.04 10.85 16.33
CA ALA A 22 -0.05 9.91 16.83
C ALA A 22 -0.48 8.44 16.68
N ASP A 23 -1.77 8.14 16.85
CA ASP A 23 -2.30 6.79 16.59
C ASP A 23 -2.24 6.43 15.11
N LEU A 24 -2.54 7.36 14.20
CA LEU A 24 -2.43 7.15 12.75
C LEU A 24 -0.97 6.94 12.31
N GLU A 25 -0.03 7.74 12.82
CA GLU A 25 1.40 7.59 12.55
C GLU A 25 1.91 6.23 13.06
N ARG A 26 1.46 5.81 14.25
CA ARG A 26 1.79 4.49 14.80
C ARG A 26 1.26 3.37 13.92
N ILE A 27 0.00 3.43 13.49
CA ILE A 27 -0.61 2.43 12.61
C ILE A 27 0.13 2.38 11.27
N ALA A 28 0.46 3.53 10.68
CA ALA A 28 1.22 3.59 9.44
C ALA A 28 2.61 2.94 9.61
N ALA A 29 3.32 3.23 10.70
CA ALA A 29 4.61 2.62 10.99
C ALA A 29 4.51 1.09 11.20
N GLU A 30 3.43 0.61 11.84
CA GLU A 30 3.16 -0.82 12.01
C GLU A 30 2.92 -1.51 10.65
N ILE A 31 2.13 -0.89 9.75
CA ILE A 31 1.89 -1.39 8.40
C ILE A 31 3.19 -1.41 7.58
N THR A 32 3.95 -0.31 7.59
CA THR A 32 5.25 -0.26 6.91
C THR A 32 6.19 -1.34 7.41
N ALA A 33 6.30 -1.53 8.73
CA ALA A 33 7.13 -2.57 9.33
C ALA A 33 6.66 -3.98 8.94
N TYR A 34 5.35 -4.21 8.87
CA TYR A 34 4.76 -5.46 8.45
C TYR A 34 5.06 -5.78 6.99
N VAL A 35 4.78 -4.87 6.06
CA VAL A 35 5.05 -5.07 4.62
C VAL A 35 6.55 -5.24 4.39
N ARG A 36 7.39 -4.46 5.09
CA ARG A 36 8.84 -4.61 5.04
C ARG A 36 9.30 -5.99 5.49
N ALA A 37 8.74 -6.52 6.59
CA ALA A 37 9.10 -7.85 7.08
C ALA A 37 8.73 -8.95 6.07
N LEU A 38 7.61 -8.80 5.35
CA LEU A 38 7.25 -9.70 4.26
C LEU A 38 8.18 -9.56 3.06
N ASP A 39 8.53 -8.34 2.65
CA ASP A 39 9.43 -8.08 1.53
C ASP A 39 10.88 -8.52 1.82
N GLU A 40 11.35 -8.43 3.06
CA GLU A 40 12.68 -8.91 3.47
C GLU A 40 12.71 -10.44 3.71
N SER A 41 11.55 -11.09 3.72
CA SER A 41 11.46 -12.55 3.92
C SER A 41 11.98 -13.34 2.72
N THR A 42 12.30 -14.61 2.96
CA THR A 42 12.73 -15.58 1.93
C THR A 42 11.56 -16.38 1.35
N THR A 43 10.33 -15.95 1.61
CA THR A 43 9.11 -16.60 1.13
C THR A 43 9.04 -16.59 -0.40
N LEU A 44 8.49 -17.67 -0.98
CA LEU A 44 8.28 -17.75 -2.43
C LEU A 44 7.39 -16.59 -2.91
N ARG A 45 7.84 -15.90 -3.96
CA ARG A 45 7.12 -14.77 -4.55
C ARG A 45 6.29 -15.23 -5.72
N HIS A 46 5.10 -14.63 -5.83
CA HIS A 46 4.18 -14.81 -6.93
C HIS A 46 4.01 -13.47 -7.65
N HIS A 47 3.98 -13.51 -8.97
CA HIS A 47 3.88 -12.33 -9.80
C HIS A 47 2.63 -12.39 -10.66
N PHE A 48 1.91 -11.28 -10.71
CA PHE A 48 0.65 -11.20 -11.42
C PHE A 48 0.55 -9.93 -12.26
N ARG A 49 -0.30 -10.00 -13.29
CA ARG A 49 -0.75 -8.87 -14.09
C ARG A 49 -2.28 -8.83 -14.11
N HIS A 50 -2.81 -7.61 -14.06
CA HIS A 50 -4.21 -7.31 -14.32
C HIS A 50 -4.33 -6.13 -15.26
N ALA A 51 -5.34 -6.14 -16.12
CA ALA A 51 -5.70 -5.00 -16.95
C ALA A 51 -7.07 -4.51 -16.49
N ASP A 52 -7.18 -3.20 -16.21
CA ASP A 52 -8.47 -2.59 -15.90
C ASP A 52 -9.26 -2.27 -17.19
N GLU A 53 -10.51 -1.85 -17.02
CA GLU A 53 -11.41 -1.51 -18.13
C GLU A 53 -10.96 -0.26 -18.92
N GLU A 54 -10.15 0.60 -18.31
CA GLU A 54 -9.63 1.85 -18.90
C GLU A 54 -8.30 1.66 -19.63
N GLY A 55 -7.77 0.42 -19.64
CA GLY A 55 -6.52 0.04 -20.29
C GLY A 55 -5.27 0.31 -19.45
N GLY A 56 -5.42 0.61 -18.16
CA GLY A 56 -4.33 0.57 -17.19
C GLY A 56 -3.90 -0.87 -16.90
N LEU A 57 -2.62 -1.03 -16.54
CA LEU A 57 -2.02 -2.33 -16.22
C LEU A 57 -1.45 -2.32 -14.81
N TRP A 58 -1.85 -3.29 -14.01
CA TRP A 58 -1.36 -3.48 -12.66
C TRP A 58 -0.44 -4.70 -12.64
N TYR A 59 0.75 -4.51 -12.12
CA TYR A 59 1.77 -5.55 -11.95
C TYR A 59 2.01 -5.73 -10.45
N ILE A 60 1.87 -6.96 -9.97
CA ILE A 60 1.84 -7.25 -8.55
C ILE A 60 2.88 -8.31 -8.20
N GLU A 61 3.61 -8.10 -7.11
CA GLU A 61 4.42 -9.11 -6.44
C GLU A 61 3.77 -9.39 -5.07
N ALA A 62 3.44 -10.65 -4.83
CA ALA A 62 2.76 -11.12 -3.63
C ALA A 62 3.49 -12.31 -3.00
N VAL A 63 3.30 -12.50 -1.70
CA VAL A 63 3.82 -13.65 -0.93
C VAL A 63 2.69 -14.31 -0.16
N PRO A 64 2.72 -15.63 0.04
CA PRO A 64 1.80 -16.30 0.94
C PRO A 64 2.04 -15.83 2.39
N ASP A 65 1.00 -15.31 3.02
CA ASP A 65 0.95 -15.01 4.45
C ASP A 65 -0.43 -15.40 5.00
N ARG A 66 -0.45 -16.03 6.18
CA ARG A 66 -1.69 -16.42 6.90
C ARG A 66 -2.75 -17.19 6.08
N GLY A 67 -2.34 -17.87 5.01
CA GLY A 67 -3.22 -18.65 4.15
C GLY A 67 -3.75 -17.89 2.92
N GLU A 68 -3.33 -16.64 2.72
CA GLU A 68 -3.72 -15.79 1.61
C GLU A 68 -2.46 -15.25 0.88
N LEU A 69 -2.63 -14.65 -0.30
CA LEU A 69 -1.53 -13.98 -1.01
C LEU A 69 -1.52 -12.48 -0.66
N THR A 70 -0.57 -12.06 0.16
CA THR A 70 -0.39 -10.65 0.55
C THR A 70 0.51 -9.93 -0.45
N VAL A 71 0.04 -8.78 -0.95
CA VAL A 71 0.79 -7.95 -1.89
C VAL A 71 1.89 -7.16 -1.16
N ILE A 72 3.10 -7.20 -1.70
CA ILE A 72 4.28 -6.52 -1.13
C ILE A 72 4.89 -5.48 -2.06
N LYS A 73 4.63 -5.59 -3.38
CA LYS A 73 4.94 -4.55 -4.35
C LYS A 73 3.85 -4.48 -5.42
N GLN A 74 3.54 -3.26 -5.84
CA GLN A 74 2.58 -2.99 -6.89
C GLN A 74 3.12 -1.90 -7.82
N ALA A 75 3.05 -2.15 -9.12
CA ALA A 75 3.33 -1.17 -10.15
C ALA A 75 2.09 -0.97 -11.02
N GLU A 76 1.61 0.25 -11.07
CA GLU A 76 0.47 0.64 -11.90
C GLU A 76 0.96 1.47 -13.08
N LEU A 77 0.72 0.97 -14.29
CA LEU A 77 0.97 1.67 -15.53
C LEU A 77 -0.36 2.18 -16.08
N THR A 78 -0.57 3.49 -15.99
CA THR A 78 -1.79 4.12 -16.49
C THR A 78 -1.88 4.02 -18.01
N SER A 79 -3.08 4.17 -18.56
CA SER A 79 -3.29 4.24 -20.02
C SER A 79 -2.53 5.40 -20.69
N ALA A 80 -2.20 6.45 -19.93
CA ALA A 80 -1.32 7.56 -20.35
C ALA A 80 0.19 7.22 -20.29
N GLY A 81 0.55 6.03 -19.81
CA GLY A 81 1.92 5.55 -19.69
C GLY A 81 2.67 6.06 -18.45
N GLN A 82 1.96 6.63 -17.47
CA GLN A 82 2.55 6.99 -16.18
C GLN A 82 2.70 5.75 -15.30
N LEU A 83 3.82 5.63 -14.60
CA LEU A 83 4.15 4.49 -13.78
C LEU A 83 4.20 4.88 -12.30
N HIS A 84 3.25 4.38 -11.53
CA HIS A 84 3.20 4.51 -10.07
C HIS A 84 3.70 3.23 -9.43
N ARG A 85 4.48 3.34 -8.34
CA ARG A 85 5.10 2.21 -7.68
C ARG A 85 4.86 2.28 -6.20
N TYR A 86 4.35 1.20 -5.65
CA TYR A 86 4.06 1.09 -4.24
C TYR A 86 4.81 -0.10 -3.64
N SER A 87 5.40 0.13 -2.46
CA SER A 87 6.13 -0.86 -1.67
C SER A 87 6.17 -0.38 -0.21
N TRP A 88 6.86 -1.10 0.69
CA TRP A 88 7.02 -0.62 2.06
C TRP A 88 7.69 0.77 2.17
N GLU A 89 8.48 1.19 1.18
CA GLU A 89 9.09 2.52 1.12
C GLU A 89 8.10 3.63 0.71
N HIS A 90 7.01 3.26 0.03
CA HIS A 90 6.01 4.17 -0.51
C HIS A 90 4.67 3.44 -0.60
N LEU A 91 3.87 3.52 0.47
CA LEU A 91 2.62 2.74 0.57
C LEU A 91 1.48 3.37 -0.21
N GLU A 92 1.36 4.70 -0.22
CA GLU A 92 0.25 5.42 -0.84
C GLU A 92 0.67 6.85 -1.24
N ASP A 93 -0.01 7.39 -2.25
CA ASP A 93 0.05 8.79 -2.65
C ASP A 93 -1.30 9.26 -3.23
N GLU A 94 -1.32 10.41 -3.88
CA GLU A 94 -2.53 10.98 -4.49
C GLU A 94 -3.11 10.17 -5.65
N HIS A 95 -2.34 9.23 -6.22
CA HIS A 95 -2.73 8.40 -7.35
C HIS A 95 -3.22 7.02 -6.93
N GLY A 96 -2.94 6.58 -5.71
CA GLY A 96 -3.38 5.28 -5.20
C GLY A 96 -2.48 4.76 -4.09
N GLY A 97 -2.40 3.44 -3.97
CA GLY A 97 -1.57 2.80 -2.97
C GLY A 97 -1.39 1.31 -3.20
N LEU A 98 -0.51 0.73 -2.39
CA LEU A 98 -0.34 -0.70 -2.26
C LEU A 98 -1.67 -1.29 -1.77
N THR A 99 -2.23 -2.23 -2.52
CA THR A 99 -3.48 -2.88 -2.10
C THR A 99 -3.34 -3.52 -0.72
N ASP A 100 -4.30 -3.23 0.15
CA ASP A 100 -4.45 -3.82 1.48
C ASP A 100 -5.23 -5.14 1.44
N ARG A 101 -5.89 -5.42 0.31
CA ARG A 101 -6.62 -6.66 0.07
C ARG A 101 -5.67 -7.77 -0.35
N ALA A 102 -5.80 -8.93 0.29
CA ALA A 102 -5.14 -10.14 -0.15
C ALA A 102 -5.72 -10.61 -1.49
N ILE A 103 -4.87 -11.21 -2.32
CA ILE A 103 -5.29 -11.82 -3.58
C ILE A 103 -5.89 -13.18 -3.27
N ASP A 104 -7.13 -13.37 -3.68
CA ASP A 104 -7.74 -14.69 -3.83
C ASP A 104 -7.76 -15.06 -5.32
N PRO A 105 -6.93 -16.01 -5.79
CA PRO A 105 -6.92 -16.42 -7.18
C PRO A 105 -8.26 -17.03 -7.67
N GLU A 106 -9.13 -17.48 -6.78
CA GLU A 106 -10.45 -18.01 -7.14
C GLU A 106 -11.47 -16.89 -7.37
N GLU A 107 -11.39 -15.78 -6.63
CA GLU A 107 -12.30 -14.63 -6.76
C GLU A 107 -11.77 -13.54 -7.71
N ASP A 108 -10.46 -13.31 -7.70
CA ASP A 108 -9.76 -12.30 -8.50
C ASP A 108 -8.90 -13.00 -9.57
N PRO A 109 -9.42 -13.23 -10.78
CA PRO A 109 -8.67 -13.86 -11.85
C PRO A 109 -7.57 -12.93 -12.35
N LEU A 110 -6.38 -13.09 -11.77
CA LEU A 110 -5.15 -12.41 -12.18
C LEU A 110 -4.33 -13.32 -13.11
N GLU A 111 -3.68 -12.71 -14.09
CA GLU A 111 -2.78 -13.45 -14.97
C GLU A 111 -1.43 -13.64 -14.27
N ALA A 112 -1.03 -14.89 -14.01
CA ALA A 112 0.31 -15.17 -13.49
C ALA A 112 1.36 -14.83 -14.56
N ILE A 113 2.37 -14.06 -14.17
CA ILE A 113 3.47 -13.63 -15.05
C ILE A 113 4.81 -14.11 -14.52
N PRO A 114 5.84 -14.22 -15.37
CA PRO A 114 7.20 -14.50 -14.91
C PRO A 114 7.79 -13.28 -14.17
N VAL A 115 8.70 -13.54 -13.24
CA VAL A 115 9.41 -12.49 -12.47
C VAL A 115 10.11 -11.48 -13.37
N GLU A 116 10.62 -11.91 -14.52
CA GLU A 116 11.31 -11.04 -15.48
C GLU A 116 10.39 -9.98 -16.07
N GLU A 117 9.10 -10.29 -16.26
CA GLU A 117 8.12 -9.32 -16.75
C GLU A 117 7.84 -8.26 -15.69
N PHE A 118 7.60 -8.67 -14.45
CA PHE A 118 7.44 -7.76 -13.32
C PHE A 118 8.66 -6.86 -13.15
N GLN A 119 9.86 -7.44 -13.14
CA GLN A 119 11.11 -6.69 -12.95
C GLN A 119 11.34 -5.64 -14.04
N ARG A 120 11.01 -5.94 -15.31
CA ARG A 120 11.12 -4.95 -16.40
C ARG A 120 10.28 -3.71 -16.17
N VAL A 121 9.07 -3.86 -15.64
CA VAL A 121 8.20 -2.74 -15.31
C VAL A 121 8.73 -2.04 -14.06
N TRP A 122 9.07 -2.82 -13.03
CA TRP A 122 9.53 -2.31 -11.75
C TRP A 122 10.78 -1.42 -11.89
N THR A 123 11.79 -1.83 -12.66
CA THR A 123 13.07 -1.11 -12.76
C THR A 123 13.14 -0.03 -13.85
N ARG A 124 12.02 0.27 -14.52
CA ARG A 124 11.97 1.22 -15.65
C ARG A 124 12.36 2.66 -15.28
#